data_AF-A0A7R9V460-F1
#
_entry.id   AF-A0A7R9V460-F1
#
_cell.length_a   1.000
_cell.length_b   1.000
_cell.length_c   1.000
_cell.angle_alpha   90.00
_cell.angle_beta   90.00
_cell.angle_gamma   90.00
#
_symmetry.space_group_name_H-M   'P 1'
#
loop_
_entity.id
_entity.type
_entity.pdbx_description
1 polymer ?
#
loop_
_entity_poly.entity_id
_entity_poly.type
_entity_poly.pdbx_seq_one_letter_code
_entity_poly.pdbx_strand_id
1 'polypeptide(L)'
;GVVPQCEHFCLSNCGLAGVAAWPRSEQTQGGRVGSRPALAHGELMERPLVLHPNSLRLWTSDGVFVGVTLEPYVLVKRENLPVPLEDVPEEGSGSDGAWQLRSRWYRSTIPRAGVVCSVHPEREAGAQCIICLRLRVAQHLSYHCSPDCLRSHWNLHKEYHTEKQNGASRGSADAFESSFPINNSNTVDTWVEVAKTRTYTPTIDDVGYALRYQCNVVNTTQAQYFVDPVRVQYVDTSRVRPAPNPPQRAMVQLGPPAAAVSTMGRFTVLTYNLLADLYAKQDCSNTCPAWSLNWHYRKRNLLRELLTYKADIMCLQEVQSDHLEFWATELAKAGYHHIYKKKTAELYTDNKYAIDGCATFYKRERFSLVKKYEVEFNKAALSLAESFQNQNQKKAALSRLLKDNVALIAVLEAMEHGPPEAAARRTLICVANTHIHANPELNDVKLWQVHTLLKGLEKIAASADIPMIVAGDFNSVPGSPAHSLLTRGRVDPHDVDAIDPLRFLKEQKLSHALPLSSAYTQVWEASNAHDAKLAKQKQRLETSSREPVFTHLCKDFRAALDYILYTNNSLSPTAVLELPSEVEVLQHGEAMPNSQYSSDHLALLSEFQYTRM
;
A
#
# COMPACT_ATOMS: atom_id res chain seq x y z
N GLY A 1 -36.74 -0.05 -25.96
CA GLY A 1 -35.29 0.19 -25.93
C GLY A 1 -34.81 -0.25 -24.57
N VAL A 2 -34.21 -1.44 -24.52
CA VAL A 2 -33.95 -2.19 -23.29
C VAL A 2 -32.51 -1.91 -22.84
N VAL A 3 -32.37 -1.48 -21.60
CA VAL A 3 -31.11 -1.32 -20.87
C VAL A 3 -30.61 -2.73 -20.48
N PRO A 4 -29.36 -3.12 -20.75
CA PRO A 4 -28.84 -4.38 -20.26
C PRO A 4 -28.45 -4.25 -18.77
N GLN A 5 -29.03 -5.11 -17.95
CA GLN A 5 -28.58 -5.41 -16.59
C GLN A 5 -27.18 -6.03 -16.65
N CYS A 6 -26.21 -5.44 -15.94
CA CYS A 6 -24.90 -6.06 -15.70
C CYS A 6 -24.94 -6.80 -14.36
N GLU A 7 -24.94 -8.12 -14.44
CA GLU A 7 -24.61 -9.03 -13.33
C GLU A 7 -23.08 -9.24 -13.27
N HIS A 8 -22.60 -9.58 -12.07
CA HIS A 8 -21.21 -9.86 -11.66
C HIS A 8 -20.42 -8.69 -11.03
N PHE A 9 -20.76 -8.39 -9.78
CA PHE A 9 -19.82 -7.86 -8.80
C PHE A 9 -19.32 -9.01 -7.90
N CYS A 10 -18.00 -9.25 -7.89
CA CYS A 10 -17.36 -10.17 -6.95
C CYS A 10 -17.22 -9.49 -5.58
N LEU A 11 -18.15 -9.78 -4.67
CA LEU A 11 -17.93 -9.71 -3.24
C LEU A 11 -17.90 -11.14 -2.70
N SER A 12 -16.76 -11.55 -2.17
CA SER A 12 -16.57 -12.81 -1.46
C SER A 12 -17.34 -12.81 -0.15
N ASN A 13 -18.62 -13.15 -0.23
CA ASN A 13 -19.46 -13.51 0.91
C ASN A 13 -19.03 -14.89 1.47
N CYS A 14 -18.24 -14.91 2.55
CA CYS A 14 -18.16 -16.09 3.42
C CYS A 14 -19.06 -15.91 4.64
N GLY A 15 -20.35 -16.16 4.45
CA GLY A 15 -21.32 -16.41 5.50
C GLY A 15 -21.57 -17.92 5.62
N LEU A 16 -21.37 -18.44 6.83
CA LEU A 16 -21.59 -19.82 7.28
C LEU A 16 -22.89 -20.45 6.76
N ALA A 17 -22.79 -21.67 6.22
CA ALA A 17 -23.89 -22.63 6.19
C ALA A 17 -23.37 -24.06 6.42
N GLY A 18 -24.08 -24.77 7.28
CA GLY A 18 -23.74 -26.06 7.88
C GLY A 18 -23.37 -27.18 6.91
N VAL A 19 -22.42 -27.99 7.38
CA VAL A 19 -22.09 -29.31 6.88
C VAL A 19 -23.33 -30.21 6.94
N ALA A 20 -23.79 -30.70 5.79
CA ALA A 20 -24.74 -31.80 5.70
C ALA A 20 -24.21 -32.85 4.72
N ALA A 21 -24.09 -34.07 5.25
CA ALA A 21 -23.45 -35.25 4.69
C ALA A 21 -24.11 -35.80 3.41
N TRP A 22 -23.28 -36.40 2.54
CA TRP A 22 -23.67 -37.26 1.40
C TRP A 22 -22.65 -38.42 1.29
N PRO A 23 -23.01 -39.58 0.70
CA PRO A 23 -23.34 -40.79 1.46
C PRO A 23 -22.23 -41.86 1.41
N ARG A 24 -22.29 -42.76 2.40
CA ARG A 24 -21.51 -44.00 2.44
C ARG A 24 -21.96 -44.96 1.34
N SER A 25 -21.01 -45.41 0.52
CA SER A 25 -21.13 -46.67 -0.22
C SER A 25 -20.43 -47.78 0.56
N GLU A 26 -21.22 -48.81 0.92
CA GLU A 26 -20.71 -50.12 1.32
C GLU A 26 -20.12 -50.83 0.11
N GLN A 27 -18.90 -51.37 0.23
CA GLN A 27 -18.64 -52.72 -0.22
C GLN A 27 -17.41 -53.31 0.48
N THR A 28 -17.62 -54.53 0.94
CA THR A 28 -16.77 -55.40 1.72
C THR A 28 -15.62 -55.98 0.89
N GLN A 29 -14.44 -56.15 1.49
CA GLN A 29 -13.69 -57.41 1.47
C GLN A 29 -12.54 -57.38 2.47
N GLY A 30 -12.48 -58.43 3.29
CA GLY A 30 -11.54 -58.55 4.40
C GLY A 30 -10.11 -58.78 3.95
N GLY A 31 -9.19 -58.07 4.61
CA GLY A 31 -7.76 -58.36 4.64
C GLY A 31 -7.26 -58.12 6.06
N ARG A 32 -6.65 -59.14 6.67
CA ARG A 32 -6.17 -59.15 8.05
C ARG A 32 -5.33 -57.91 8.37
N VAL A 33 -5.72 -57.20 9.44
CA VAL A 33 -4.92 -56.16 10.08
C VAL A 33 -3.69 -56.83 10.70
N GLY A 34 -2.55 -56.71 10.03
CA GLY A 34 -1.25 -56.77 10.69
C GLY A 34 -1.02 -55.43 11.38
N SER A 35 -1.01 -55.42 12.70
CA SER A 35 -0.63 -54.28 13.53
C SER A 35 0.80 -53.84 13.16
N ARG A 36 0.92 -52.68 12.52
CA ARG A 36 2.19 -51.94 12.45
C ARG A 36 2.51 -51.43 13.86
N PRO A 37 3.76 -51.55 14.34
CA PRO A 37 4.14 -50.91 15.59
C PRO A 37 4.07 -49.39 15.42
N ALA A 38 3.42 -48.70 16.36
CA ALA A 38 3.51 -47.25 16.50
C ALA A 38 4.94 -46.93 16.97
N LEU A 39 5.78 -46.49 16.04
CA LEU A 39 7.12 -46.00 16.35
C LEU A 39 6.99 -44.70 17.15
N ALA A 40 7.75 -44.58 18.24
CA ALA A 40 7.75 -43.40 19.09
C ALA A 40 8.19 -42.17 18.28
N HIS A 41 7.61 -41.00 18.56
CA HIS A 41 7.92 -39.73 17.89
C HIS A 41 9.43 -39.40 17.83
N GLY A 42 10.26 -39.96 18.72
CA GLY A 42 11.71 -39.84 18.71
C GLY A 42 12.43 -40.62 17.59
N GLU A 43 11.98 -41.83 17.24
CA GLU A 43 12.63 -42.67 16.21
C GLU A 43 12.38 -42.16 14.77
N LEU A 44 11.37 -41.31 14.58
CA LEU A 44 11.07 -40.67 13.30
C LEU A 44 11.97 -39.48 12.99
N MET A 45 12.60 -38.85 14.00
CA MET A 45 13.46 -37.66 13.81
C MET A 45 14.90 -38.00 13.40
N GLU A 46 15.36 -39.23 13.63
CA GLU A 46 16.70 -39.69 13.24
C GLU A 46 16.80 -40.13 11.77
N ARG A 47 15.66 -40.40 11.12
CA ARG A 47 15.58 -40.92 9.75
C ARG A 47 16.01 -39.87 8.71
N PRO A 48 16.68 -40.29 7.62
CA PRO A 48 17.26 -39.37 6.64
C PRO A 48 16.20 -38.49 5.96
N LEU A 49 16.40 -37.18 6.06
CA LEU A 49 15.73 -36.21 5.22
C LEU A 49 16.44 -36.13 3.87
N VAL A 50 15.67 -36.11 2.78
CA VAL A 50 16.19 -35.99 1.42
C VAL A 50 15.43 -34.94 0.63
N LEU A 51 16.14 -34.18 -0.21
CA LEU A 51 15.50 -33.30 -1.19
C LEU A 51 14.86 -34.15 -2.29
N HIS A 52 13.62 -33.85 -2.64
CA HIS A 52 13.00 -34.45 -3.82
C HIS A 52 13.74 -33.97 -5.07
N PRO A 53 14.22 -34.87 -5.95
CA PRO A 53 14.90 -34.48 -7.19
C PRO A 53 14.07 -33.50 -8.01
N ASN A 54 14.70 -32.45 -8.55
CA ASN A 54 14.09 -31.43 -9.43
C ASN A 54 12.83 -30.76 -8.84
N SER A 55 12.71 -30.70 -7.51
CA SER A 55 11.58 -30.06 -6.85
C SER A 55 11.78 -28.58 -6.59
N LEU A 56 13.04 -28.12 -6.59
CA LEU A 56 13.37 -26.72 -6.39
C LEU A 56 12.77 -25.86 -7.51
N ARG A 57 11.89 -24.94 -7.15
CA ARG A 57 11.31 -23.95 -8.06
C ARG A 57 11.39 -22.57 -7.44
N LEU A 58 11.64 -21.58 -8.28
CA LEU A 58 11.55 -20.17 -7.90
C LEU A 58 10.79 -19.44 -9.00
N TRP A 59 9.65 -18.86 -8.63
CA TRP A 59 8.74 -18.22 -9.57
C TRP A 59 9.23 -16.79 -9.85
N THR A 60 9.96 -16.62 -10.95
CA THR A 60 10.48 -15.31 -11.40
C THR A 60 10.07 -14.99 -12.84
N SER A 61 8.90 -15.45 -13.30
CA SER A 61 8.41 -15.23 -14.67
C SER A 61 8.32 -13.74 -15.02
N ASP A 62 7.87 -12.94 -14.06
CA ASP A 62 7.76 -11.50 -14.21
C ASP A 62 9.10 -10.79 -13.94
N GLY A 63 10.14 -11.57 -13.64
CA GLY A 63 11.53 -11.27 -13.27
C GLY A 63 11.74 -10.82 -11.82
N VAL A 64 12.98 -10.46 -11.48
CA VAL A 64 13.40 -10.19 -10.09
C VAL A 64 13.55 -8.70 -9.84
N PHE A 65 13.02 -8.21 -8.71
CA PHE A 65 13.05 -6.80 -8.35
C PHE A 65 13.58 -6.57 -6.92
N VAL A 66 14.25 -5.44 -6.73
CA VAL A 66 14.66 -4.96 -5.39
C VAL A 66 13.46 -4.87 -4.47
N GLY A 67 13.59 -5.36 -3.25
CA GLY A 67 12.54 -5.28 -2.23
C GLY A 67 11.44 -6.35 -2.32
N VAL A 68 11.37 -7.14 -3.39
CA VAL A 68 10.46 -8.29 -3.52
C VAL A 68 11.14 -9.53 -2.93
N THR A 69 10.60 -10.07 -1.85
CA THR A 69 11.15 -11.28 -1.22
C THR A 69 11.03 -12.48 -2.17
N LEU A 70 12.16 -13.15 -2.41
CA LEU A 70 12.23 -14.39 -3.17
C LEU A 70 12.06 -15.57 -2.22
N GLU A 71 11.08 -16.41 -2.51
CA GLU A 71 10.71 -17.58 -1.69
C GLU A 71 10.76 -18.84 -2.55
N PRO A 72 11.88 -19.59 -2.50
CA PRO A 72 12.02 -20.81 -3.26
C PRO A 72 11.12 -21.92 -2.70
N TYR A 73 10.38 -22.59 -3.58
CA TYR A 73 9.66 -23.81 -3.24
C TYR A 73 10.64 -24.98 -3.21
N VAL A 74 10.70 -25.70 -2.09
CA VAL A 74 11.55 -26.88 -1.89
C VAL A 74 10.71 -28.01 -1.31
N LEU A 75 10.72 -29.18 -1.97
CA LEU A 75 10.05 -30.36 -1.44
C LEU A 75 11.06 -31.28 -0.74
N VAL A 76 10.86 -31.48 0.56
CA VAL A 76 11.65 -32.40 1.39
C VAL A 76 10.84 -33.65 1.66
N LYS A 77 11.49 -34.81 1.64
CA LYS A 77 10.88 -36.11 1.96
C LYS A 77 11.60 -36.80 3.11
N ARG A 78 10.83 -37.57 3.88
CA ARG A 78 11.31 -38.57 4.84
C ARG A 78 10.65 -39.90 4.48
N GLU A 79 11.46 -40.90 4.12
CA GLU A 79 10.96 -42.23 3.71
C GLU A 79 9.84 -42.20 2.67
N ASN A 80 10.00 -41.36 1.65
CA ASN A 80 9.05 -41.11 0.56
C ASN A 80 7.80 -40.30 0.91
N LEU A 81 7.59 -39.93 2.17
CA LEU A 81 6.52 -39.02 2.58
C LEU A 81 7.00 -37.56 2.54
N PRO A 82 6.21 -36.63 1.99
CA PRO A 82 6.55 -35.21 2.02
C PRO A 82 6.53 -34.67 3.46
N VAL A 83 7.49 -33.82 3.78
CA VAL A 83 7.58 -33.12 5.07
C VAL A 83 7.33 -31.63 4.80
N PRO A 84 6.42 -30.96 5.55
CA PRO A 84 6.25 -29.52 5.47
C PRO A 84 7.57 -28.80 5.71
N LEU A 85 7.84 -27.73 4.96
CA LEU A 85 9.13 -27.05 5.05
C LEU A 85 9.28 -26.33 6.39
N GLU A 86 8.18 -25.85 6.99
CA GLU A 86 8.17 -25.30 8.35
C GLU A 86 8.65 -26.28 9.44
N ASP A 87 8.46 -27.59 9.23
CA ASP A 87 8.83 -28.64 10.19
C ASP A 87 10.29 -29.08 10.05
N VAL A 88 10.99 -28.63 9.01
CA VAL A 88 12.41 -28.89 8.82
C VAL A 88 13.18 -27.76 9.50
N PRO A 89 14.16 -28.00 10.38
CA PRO A 89 14.93 -26.90 10.96
C PRO A 89 15.92 -26.29 9.97
N GLU A 90 16.14 -24.97 10.04
CA GLU A 90 17.22 -24.30 9.30
C GLU A 90 18.58 -24.49 9.99
N GLU A 91 19.64 -24.49 9.19
CA GLU A 91 21.01 -24.46 9.71
C GLU A 91 21.22 -23.25 10.62
N GLY A 92 21.68 -23.51 11.86
CA GLY A 92 21.91 -22.46 12.84
C GLY A 92 20.70 -22.05 13.69
N SER A 93 19.54 -22.71 13.50
CA SER A 93 18.32 -22.47 14.31
C SER A 93 18.41 -22.97 15.76
N GLY A 94 19.51 -23.62 16.16
CA GLY A 94 19.71 -24.15 17.52
C GLY A 94 18.81 -25.35 17.86
N SER A 95 18.10 -25.93 16.90
CA SER A 95 17.27 -27.11 17.11
C SER A 95 18.11 -28.38 17.29
N ASP A 96 17.72 -29.27 18.22
CA ASP A 96 18.35 -30.59 18.47
C ASP A 96 18.10 -31.64 17.36
N GLY A 97 17.58 -31.24 16.20
CA GLY A 97 17.30 -32.14 15.09
C GLY A 97 18.57 -32.72 14.44
N ALA A 98 18.57 -34.02 14.16
CA ALA A 98 19.66 -34.72 13.46
C ALA A 98 19.84 -34.25 12.00
N TRP A 99 18.82 -33.63 11.41
CA TRP A 99 18.81 -33.21 10.00
C TRP A 99 18.29 -31.78 9.86
N GLN A 100 19.00 -30.97 9.07
CA GLN A 100 18.68 -29.56 8.84
C GLN A 100 18.71 -29.23 7.34
N LEU A 101 17.94 -28.22 6.95
CA LEU A 101 18.03 -27.61 5.63
C LEU A 101 19.09 -26.51 5.65
N ARG A 102 20.12 -26.67 4.82
CA ARG A 102 21.11 -25.64 4.54
C ARG A 102 20.63 -24.86 3.31
N SER A 103 20.34 -23.58 3.51
CA SER A 103 19.92 -22.64 2.47
C SER A 103 20.98 -21.56 2.28
N ARG A 104 21.32 -21.26 1.03
CA ARG A 104 22.32 -20.26 0.65
C ARG A 104 21.85 -19.45 -0.54
N TRP A 105 22.13 -18.15 -0.50
CA TRP A 105 21.94 -17.25 -1.62
C TRP A 105 23.30 -16.74 -2.08
N TYR A 106 23.48 -16.72 -3.40
CA TYR A 106 24.65 -16.17 -4.04
C TYR A 106 24.27 -15.13 -5.06
N ARG A 107 25.15 -14.15 -5.27
CA ARG A 107 25.09 -13.17 -6.36
C ARG A 107 26.20 -13.46 -7.37
N SER A 108 25.89 -13.39 -8.66
CA SER A 108 26.91 -13.52 -9.71
C SER A 108 27.94 -12.39 -9.57
N THR A 109 29.22 -12.66 -9.81
CA THR A 109 30.24 -11.60 -9.84
C THR A 109 30.23 -10.82 -11.15
N ILE A 110 29.70 -11.44 -12.20
CA ILE A 110 29.56 -10.84 -13.52
C ILE A 110 28.11 -10.35 -13.68
N PRO A 111 27.89 -9.07 -14.03
CA PRO A 111 26.56 -8.56 -14.36
C PRO A 111 25.99 -9.32 -15.57
N ARG A 112 24.71 -9.71 -15.52
CA ARG A 112 24.07 -10.38 -16.66
C ARG A 112 23.68 -9.35 -17.71
N ALA A 113 24.08 -9.59 -18.96
CA ALA A 113 23.90 -8.66 -20.07
C ALA A 113 22.43 -8.27 -20.29
N GLY A 114 22.08 -7.07 -19.85
CA GLY A 114 21.30 -6.14 -20.67
C GLY A 114 21.59 -4.75 -20.18
N VAL A 115 21.85 -3.86 -21.13
CA VAL A 115 22.29 -2.52 -20.78
C VAL A 115 21.07 -1.75 -20.31
N VAL A 116 21.21 -1.06 -19.19
CA VAL A 116 20.12 -0.27 -18.61
C VAL A 116 20.27 1.17 -19.03
N CYS A 117 19.16 1.91 -18.99
CA CYS A 117 19.20 3.33 -19.25
C CYS A 117 19.99 4.06 -18.15
N SER A 118 20.88 4.96 -18.56
CA SER A 118 21.68 5.83 -17.68
C SER A 118 20.85 6.70 -16.73
N VAL A 119 19.63 7.03 -17.15
CA VAL A 119 18.67 7.85 -16.42
C VAL A 119 17.65 7.00 -15.66
N HIS A 120 17.29 5.86 -16.25
CA HIS A 120 16.26 4.93 -15.79
C HIS A 120 16.87 3.53 -15.62
N PRO A 121 17.67 3.27 -14.57
CA PRO A 121 18.33 1.98 -14.38
C PRO A 121 17.37 0.78 -14.31
N GLU A 122 16.06 1.04 -14.15
CA GLU A 122 14.96 0.08 -14.17
C GLU A 122 14.53 -0.37 -15.57
N ARG A 123 14.89 0.38 -16.62
CA ARG A 123 14.47 0.14 -18.00
C ARG A 123 15.63 -0.36 -18.85
N GLU A 124 15.33 -1.30 -19.73
CA GLU A 124 16.27 -1.73 -20.77
C GLU A 124 16.59 -0.57 -21.71
N ALA A 125 17.87 -0.44 -22.07
CA ALA A 125 18.32 0.56 -23.02
C ALA A 125 17.80 0.22 -24.42
N GLY A 126 16.87 1.05 -24.92
CA GLY A 126 16.37 0.99 -26.29
C GLY A 126 17.10 1.94 -27.25
N ALA A 127 17.98 2.81 -26.75
CA ALA A 127 18.72 3.80 -27.53
C ALA A 127 20.12 4.05 -26.96
N GLN A 128 21.07 4.43 -27.82
CA GLN A 128 22.42 4.83 -27.42
C GLN A 128 22.81 6.15 -28.10
N CYS A 129 23.41 7.08 -27.34
CA CYS A 129 23.90 8.35 -27.86
C CYS A 129 25.20 8.15 -28.66
N ILE A 130 25.14 8.37 -29.97
CA ILE A 130 26.30 8.20 -30.87
C ILE A 130 27.41 9.22 -30.63
N ILE A 131 27.08 10.41 -30.10
CA ILE A 131 28.08 11.45 -29.78
C ILE A 131 28.92 10.99 -28.57
N CYS A 132 28.28 10.51 -27.50
CA CYS A 132 28.96 9.88 -26.37
C CYS A 132 29.85 8.71 -26.80
N LEU A 133 29.38 7.88 -27.73
CA LEU A 133 30.16 6.76 -28.29
C LEU A 133 31.42 7.27 -29.02
N ARG A 134 31.30 8.32 -29.84
CA ARG A 134 32.44 8.94 -30.55
C ARG A 134 33.43 9.62 -29.62
N LEU A 135 32.93 10.28 -28.57
CA LEU A 135 33.74 10.97 -27.56
C LEU A 135 34.31 10.02 -26.50
N ARG A 136 34.05 8.71 -26.60
CA ARG A 136 34.46 7.68 -25.62
C ARG A 136 34.05 8.05 -24.19
N VAL A 137 32.83 8.54 -24.02
CA VAL A 137 32.19 8.67 -22.70
C VAL A 137 31.90 7.25 -22.18
N ALA A 138 31.92 7.05 -20.85
CA ALA A 138 31.68 5.73 -20.26
C ALA A 138 30.37 5.13 -20.79
N GLN A 139 30.42 3.87 -21.24
CA GLN A 139 29.35 3.26 -22.04
C GLN A 139 27.99 3.28 -21.33
N HIS A 140 27.97 3.03 -20.02
CA HIS A 140 26.75 3.05 -19.20
C HIS A 140 26.05 4.42 -19.18
N LEU A 141 26.78 5.54 -19.36
CA LEU A 141 26.22 6.90 -19.44
C LEU A 141 25.65 7.24 -20.83
N SER A 142 25.98 6.42 -21.84
CA SER A 142 25.55 6.64 -23.23
C SER A 142 24.18 6.02 -23.57
N TYR A 143 23.63 5.18 -22.69
CA TYR A 143 22.42 4.40 -22.96
C TYR A 143 21.15 5.05 -22.40
N HIS A 144 20.05 4.96 -23.15
CA HIS A 144 18.75 5.50 -22.80
C HIS A 144 17.63 4.50 -23.10
N CYS A 145 16.56 4.48 -22.31
CA CYS A 145 15.46 3.53 -22.50
C CYS A 145 14.64 3.83 -23.75
N SER A 146 14.68 5.08 -24.23
CA SER A 146 14.06 5.55 -25.45
C SER A 146 14.73 6.85 -25.93
N PRO A 147 14.53 7.27 -27.19
CA PRO A 147 14.95 8.58 -27.67
C PRO A 147 14.34 9.75 -26.88
N ASP A 148 13.11 9.59 -26.36
CA ASP A 148 12.46 10.60 -25.53
C ASP A 148 13.15 10.77 -24.18
N CYS A 149 13.59 9.67 -23.56
CA CYS A 149 14.40 9.73 -22.34
C CYS A 149 15.67 10.58 -22.54
N LEU A 150 16.39 10.37 -23.66
CA LEU A 150 17.56 11.17 -24.00
C LEU A 150 17.21 12.65 -24.18
N ARG A 151 16.09 12.96 -24.88
CA ARG A 151 15.64 14.35 -25.08
C ARG A 151 15.27 15.04 -23.76
N SER A 152 14.50 14.38 -22.90
CA SER A 152 14.08 14.92 -21.60
C SER A 152 15.24 15.19 -20.65
N HIS A 153 16.35 14.45 -20.79
CA HIS A 153 17.53 14.58 -19.93
C HIS A 153 18.73 15.21 -20.65
N TRP A 154 18.50 15.81 -21.82
CA TRP A 154 19.56 16.38 -22.65
C TRP A 154 20.39 17.44 -21.92
N ASN A 155 19.78 18.24 -21.04
CA ASN A 155 20.46 19.33 -20.34
C ASN A 155 21.60 18.86 -19.43
N LEU A 156 21.45 17.69 -18.81
CA LEU A 156 22.49 17.04 -18.01
C LEU A 156 23.40 16.22 -18.92
N HIS A 157 22.83 15.49 -19.89
CA HIS A 157 23.59 14.60 -20.77
C HIS A 157 24.60 15.35 -21.67
N LYS A 158 24.30 16.58 -22.09
CA LYS A 158 25.21 17.38 -22.93
C LYS A 158 26.51 17.78 -22.21
N GLU A 159 26.55 17.74 -20.88
CA GLU A 159 27.76 18.06 -20.09
C GLU A 159 28.90 17.08 -20.43
N TYR A 160 28.57 15.80 -20.64
CA TYR A 160 29.51 14.77 -21.10
C TYR A 160 30.09 15.06 -22.49
N HIS A 161 29.44 15.89 -23.30
CA HIS A 161 29.94 16.30 -24.61
C HIS A 161 30.91 17.48 -24.50
N THR A 162 30.65 18.40 -23.57
CA THR A 162 31.47 19.61 -23.37
C THR A 162 32.77 19.34 -22.61
N GLU A 163 32.77 18.46 -21.61
CA GLU A 163 33.97 18.17 -20.81
C GLU A 163 35.11 17.54 -21.63
N LYS A 164 34.79 16.72 -22.64
CA LYS A 164 35.79 16.08 -23.51
C LYS A 164 36.16 16.86 -24.77
N GLN A 165 35.41 17.91 -25.12
CA GLN A 165 35.79 18.80 -26.23
C GLN A 165 36.85 19.85 -25.83
N ASN A 166 36.96 20.19 -24.53
CA ASN A 166 37.79 21.31 -24.06
C ASN A 166 39.19 20.94 -23.50
N GLY A 167 39.67 19.71 -23.67
CA GLY A 167 41.08 19.34 -23.54
C GLY A 167 41.88 20.05 -22.44
N ALA A 168 41.50 19.91 -21.17
CA ALA A 168 42.32 20.36 -20.04
C ALA A 168 42.67 19.16 -19.15
N SER A 169 43.93 18.75 -19.21
CA SER A 169 44.54 17.77 -18.30
C SER A 169 44.56 18.33 -16.87
N ARG A 170 43.81 17.69 -15.97
CA ARG A 170 44.16 17.58 -14.55
C ARG A 170 43.92 16.14 -14.11
N GLY A 171 45.01 15.41 -13.89
CA GLY A 171 44.99 14.13 -13.19
C GLY A 171 44.90 14.33 -11.69
N SER A 172 43.95 13.65 -11.05
CA SER A 172 44.20 12.63 -10.02
C SER A 172 42.89 12.34 -9.28
N ALA A 173 42.43 11.09 -9.39
CA ALA A 173 41.82 10.25 -8.35
C ALA A 173 40.77 9.31 -8.98
N ASP A 174 41.23 8.08 -9.24
CA ASP A 174 40.53 6.80 -9.06
C ASP A 174 39.04 6.69 -9.41
N ALA A 175 38.74 5.92 -10.45
CA ALA A 175 37.99 4.67 -10.32
C ALA A 175 37.57 4.10 -11.69
N PHE A 176 37.76 2.79 -11.83
CA PHE A 176 37.11 1.91 -12.78
C PHE A 176 37.44 2.12 -14.27
N GLU A 177 38.61 1.59 -14.64
CA GLU A 177 38.83 1.02 -15.95
C GLU A 177 37.65 0.10 -16.30
N SER A 178 36.88 0.49 -17.32
CA SER A 178 35.81 -0.29 -17.90
C SER A 178 36.39 -1.56 -18.52
N SER A 179 36.43 -2.63 -17.73
CA SER A 179 36.62 -3.98 -18.23
C SER A 179 35.24 -4.61 -18.47
N PHE A 180 34.48 -4.10 -19.43
CA PHE A 180 33.41 -4.89 -20.04
C PHE A 180 33.97 -5.43 -21.36
N PRO A 181 34.60 -6.62 -21.34
CA PRO A 181 34.97 -7.27 -22.58
C PRO A 181 33.69 -7.53 -23.38
N ILE A 182 33.69 -7.07 -24.63
CA ILE A 182 32.85 -7.65 -25.67
C ILE A 182 33.13 -9.15 -25.63
N ASN A 183 32.08 -9.93 -25.40
CA ASN A 183 32.15 -11.34 -25.06
C ASN A 183 32.88 -12.13 -26.16
N ASN A 184 34.12 -12.49 -25.89
CA ASN A 184 34.83 -13.58 -26.53
C ASN A 184 35.64 -14.29 -25.42
N SER A 185 35.37 -15.59 -25.23
CA SER A 185 36.04 -16.60 -24.40
C SER A 185 35.50 -16.87 -22.97
N ASN A 186 35.07 -18.13 -22.77
CA ASN A 186 35.14 -19.00 -21.58
C ASN A 186 35.47 -18.39 -20.20
N THR A 187 34.70 -17.41 -19.71
CA THR A 187 34.79 -16.99 -18.30
C THR A 187 33.86 -17.86 -17.44
N VAL A 188 34.42 -18.48 -16.40
CA VAL A 188 33.64 -19.28 -15.45
C VAL A 188 32.82 -18.33 -14.57
N ASP A 189 31.49 -18.50 -14.55
CA ASP A 189 30.57 -17.69 -13.76
C ASP A 189 30.86 -17.90 -12.26
N THR A 190 31.50 -16.93 -11.61
CA THR A 190 31.81 -16.98 -10.16
C THR A 190 30.69 -16.33 -9.33
N TRP A 191 30.48 -16.83 -8.12
CA TRP A 191 29.32 -16.51 -7.26
C TRP A 191 29.78 -16.13 -5.85
N VAL A 192 29.22 -15.06 -5.29
CA VAL A 192 29.52 -14.56 -3.93
C VAL A 192 28.32 -14.83 -3.01
N GLU A 193 28.55 -15.43 -1.85
CA GLU A 193 27.48 -15.69 -0.87
C GLU A 193 26.96 -14.37 -0.29
N VAL A 194 25.65 -14.15 -0.36
CA VAL A 194 24.99 -12.93 0.14
C VAL A 194 24.04 -13.19 1.30
N ALA A 195 23.54 -14.42 1.48
CA ALA A 195 22.72 -14.78 2.63
C ALA A 195 22.71 -16.29 2.95
N LYS A 196 22.37 -16.61 4.19
CA LYS A 196 22.21 -17.98 4.73
C LYS A 196 20.80 -18.23 5.26
N THR A 197 19.80 -17.92 4.43
CA THR A 197 18.38 -17.93 4.80
C THR A 197 17.57 -18.65 3.72
N ARG A 198 16.38 -19.17 4.06
CA ARG A 198 15.45 -19.73 3.05
C ARG A 198 15.02 -18.70 2.03
N THR A 199 14.68 -17.51 2.48
CA THR A 199 14.20 -16.42 1.65
C THR A 199 15.27 -15.35 1.52
N TYR A 200 15.19 -14.54 0.46
CA TYR A 200 16.10 -13.41 0.27
C TYR A 200 15.35 -12.26 -0.37
N THR A 201 15.51 -11.05 0.18
CA THR A 201 14.97 -9.83 -0.41
C THR A 201 16.10 -9.09 -1.12
N PRO A 202 16.12 -9.03 -2.47
CA PRO A 202 17.17 -8.36 -3.21
C PRO A 202 17.29 -6.88 -2.83
N THR A 203 18.53 -6.40 -2.80
CA THR A 203 18.91 -5.04 -2.45
C THR A 203 19.39 -4.27 -3.68
N ILE A 204 19.66 -2.97 -3.53
CA ILE A 204 20.20 -2.16 -4.62
C ILE A 204 21.55 -2.68 -5.14
N ASP A 205 22.34 -3.33 -4.27
CA ASP A 205 23.66 -3.88 -4.62
C ASP A 205 23.54 -5.13 -5.53
N ASP A 206 22.36 -5.73 -5.60
CA ASP A 206 22.11 -6.91 -6.44
C ASP A 206 21.70 -6.52 -7.86
N VAL A 207 21.36 -5.25 -8.11
CA VAL A 207 20.86 -4.77 -9.42
C VAL A 207 21.86 -5.06 -10.53
N GLY A 208 21.38 -5.66 -11.62
CA GLY A 208 22.18 -6.06 -12.78
C GLY A 208 22.83 -7.44 -12.66
N TYR A 209 22.85 -8.03 -11.46
CA TYR A 209 23.39 -9.37 -11.22
C TYR A 209 22.29 -10.42 -11.15
N ALA A 210 22.62 -11.68 -11.41
CA ALA A 210 21.70 -12.78 -11.11
C ALA A 210 21.92 -13.26 -9.67
N LEU A 211 20.86 -13.85 -9.12
CA LEU A 211 20.91 -14.54 -7.84
C LEU A 211 20.81 -16.03 -8.07
N ARG A 212 21.47 -16.80 -7.22
CA ARG A 212 21.38 -18.26 -7.15
C ARG A 212 20.92 -18.64 -5.76
N TYR A 213 19.81 -19.34 -5.69
CA TYR A 213 19.45 -20.06 -4.48
C TYR A 213 20.02 -21.47 -4.56
N GLN A 214 20.68 -21.89 -3.49
CA GLN A 214 21.23 -23.24 -3.34
C GLN A 214 20.68 -23.84 -2.04
N CYS A 215 20.22 -25.09 -2.10
CA CYS A 215 19.81 -25.81 -0.92
C CYS A 215 20.30 -27.26 -0.92
N ASN A 216 20.55 -27.77 0.29
CA ASN A 216 20.85 -29.17 0.54
C ASN A 216 20.43 -29.54 1.97
N VAL A 217 20.16 -30.82 2.19
CA VAL A 217 19.91 -31.35 3.53
C VAL A 217 21.21 -31.85 4.13
N VAL A 218 21.48 -31.48 5.38
CA VAL A 218 22.69 -31.86 6.12
C VAL A 218 22.34 -32.61 7.39
N ASN A 219 23.17 -33.60 7.75
CA ASN A 219 23.10 -34.26 9.04
C ASN A 219 24.00 -33.52 10.04
N THR A 220 23.45 -33.07 11.16
CA THR A 220 24.15 -32.29 12.19
C THR A 220 25.21 -33.10 12.93
N THR A 221 25.04 -34.42 13.03
CA THR A 221 26.00 -35.34 13.68
C THR A 221 27.20 -35.71 12.79
N GLN A 222 27.07 -35.57 11.46
CA GLN A 222 28.12 -35.89 10.47
C GLN A 222 28.64 -34.65 9.72
N ALA A 223 28.28 -33.45 10.19
CA ALA A 223 28.37 -32.17 9.46
C ALA A 223 29.78 -31.77 8.94
N GLN A 224 30.84 -32.47 9.32
CA GLN A 224 32.22 -32.11 8.96
C GLN A 224 32.78 -32.82 7.72
N TYR A 225 32.13 -33.85 7.17
CA TYR A 225 32.71 -34.60 6.04
C TYR A 225 31.66 -34.89 4.98
N PHE A 226 31.86 -34.28 3.81
CA PHE A 226 31.11 -34.46 2.55
C PHE A 226 29.73 -33.80 2.46
N VAL A 227 29.70 -32.61 1.83
CA VAL A 227 28.54 -32.21 1.01
C VAL A 227 28.56 -33.12 -0.21
N ASP A 228 27.68 -34.13 -0.27
CA ASP A 228 27.49 -34.94 -1.48
C ASP A 228 27.01 -34.01 -2.61
N PRO A 229 27.83 -33.73 -3.64
CA PRO A 229 27.49 -32.77 -4.70
C PRO A 229 26.23 -33.19 -5.47
N VAL A 230 25.88 -34.47 -5.46
CA VAL A 230 24.70 -35.03 -6.14
C VAL A 230 23.39 -34.66 -5.42
N ARG A 231 23.46 -34.21 -4.16
CA ARG A 231 22.30 -33.87 -3.33
C ARG A 231 22.01 -32.37 -3.22
N VAL A 232 22.83 -31.54 -3.86
CA VAL A 232 22.65 -30.10 -3.86
C VAL A 232 21.74 -29.70 -5.02
N GLN A 233 20.70 -28.92 -4.74
CA GLN A 233 19.86 -28.31 -5.77
C GLN A 233 20.10 -26.82 -5.79
N TYR A 234 20.05 -26.22 -6.98
CA TYR A 234 20.12 -24.77 -7.13
C TYR A 234 19.20 -24.27 -8.24
N VAL A 235 18.82 -23.01 -8.15
CA VAL A 235 18.05 -22.30 -9.17
C VAL A 235 18.60 -20.89 -9.31
N ASP A 236 18.80 -20.47 -10.56
CA ASP A 236 19.30 -19.14 -10.91
C ASP A 236 18.15 -18.24 -11.32
N THR A 237 18.24 -16.97 -10.99
CA THR A 237 17.30 -15.94 -11.43
C THR A 237 17.76 -15.25 -12.71
N SER A 238 16.85 -14.48 -13.31
CA SER A 238 17.23 -13.37 -14.20
C SER A 238 17.94 -12.26 -13.40
N ARG A 239 18.44 -11.23 -14.08
CA ARG A 239 19.07 -10.09 -13.40
C ARG A 239 18.08 -9.41 -12.44
N VAL A 240 18.55 -9.02 -11.27
CA VAL A 240 17.77 -8.17 -10.36
C VAL A 240 17.59 -6.80 -11.01
N ARG A 241 16.36 -6.29 -10.97
CA ARG A 241 15.98 -4.95 -11.45
C ARG A 241 15.66 -4.05 -10.27
N PRO A 242 15.92 -2.75 -10.35
CA PRO A 242 15.44 -1.83 -9.32
C PRO A 242 13.91 -1.78 -9.31
N ALA A 243 13.34 -1.53 -8.13
CA ALA A 243 11.91 -1.28 -7.96
C ALA A 243 11.52 0.06 -8.62
N PRO A 244 10.40 0.14 -9.36
CA PRO A 244 9.86 1.42 -9.80
C PRO A 244 9.71 2.39 -8.62
N ASN A 245 9.90 3.67 -8.89
CA ASN A 245 9.57 4.72 -7.92
C ASN A 245 8.07 5.02 -7.97
N PRO A 246 7.46 5.40 -6.84
CA PRO A 246 6.10 5.90 -6.88
C PRO A 246 6.07 7.19 -7.71
N PRO A 247 4.95 7.50 -8.39
CA PRO A 247 4.81 8.71 -9.18
C PRO A 247 5.13 9.96 -8.36
N GLN A 248 5.98 10.84 -8.88
CA GLN A 248 6.24 12.12 -8.23
C GLN A 248 5.07 13.06 -8.48
N ARG A 249 4.41 13.47 -7.40
CA ARG A 249 3.32 14.44 -7.41
C ARG A 249 3.69 15.67 -6.60
N ALA A 250 3.46 16.84 -7.17
CA ALA A 250 3.80 18.13 -6.57
C ALA A 250 2.56 18.89 -6.10
N MET A 251 2.69 19.65 -5.01
CA MET A 251 1.64 20.55 -4.52
C MET A 251 1.28 21.62 -5.56
N VAL A 252 -0.01 21.90 -5.70
CA VAL A 252 -0.63 22.89 -6.58
C VAL A 252 -1.18 24.00 -5.70
N GLN A 253 -0.70 25.22 -5.90
CA GLN A 253 -1.13 26.37 -5.11
C GLN A 253 -2.53 26.83 -5.57
N LEU A 254 -3.41 27.15 -4.62
CA LEU A 254 -4.78 27.58 -4.89
C LEU A 254 -4.93 29.12 -4.96
N GLY A 255 -3.95 29.85 -4.45
CA GLY A 255 -3.88 31.31 -4.50
C GLY A 255 -2.68 31.80 -5.30
N PRO A 256 -2.60 33.12 -5.58
CA PRO A 256 -1.42 33.71 -6.20
C PRO A 256 -0.16 33.40 -5.37
N PRO A 257 1.01 33.23 -6.00
CA PRO A 257 2.29 33.10 -5.32
C PRO A 257 2.63 34.44 -4.67
N ALA A 258 2.05 34.72 -3.50
CA ALA A 258 2.26 35.99 -2.83
C ALA A 258 3.67 36.03 -2.24
N ALA A 259 4.41 37.08 -2.62
CA ALA A 259 5.65 37.47 -1.96
C ALA A 259 5.36 37.65 -0.46
N ALA A 260 6.02 36.84 0.38
CA ALA A 260 5.93 36.86 1.84
C ALA A 260 4.56 36.50 2.45
N VAL A 261 3.95 35.36 2.05
CA VAL A 261 2.89 34.77 2.91
C VAL A 261 3.54 34.13 4.13
N SER A 262 3.09 34.53 5.33
CA SER A 262 3.50 33.91 6.59
C SER A 262 3.29 32.40 6.53
N THR A 263 4.33 31.64 6.90
CA THR A 263 4.26 30.18 7.11
C THR A 263 3.61 29.83 8.45
N MET A 264 3.37 30.83 9.30
CA MET A 264 2.74 30.65 10.60
C MET A 264 1.32 30.11 10.43
N GLY A 265 0.97 29.08 11.21
CA GLY A 265 -0.34 28.44 11.16
C GLY A 265 -0.62 27.59 9.92
N ARG A 266 0.38 27.30 9.09
CA ARG A 266 0.19 26.39 7.95
C ARG A 266 0.51 24.96 8.33
N PHE A 267 -0.31 24.00 7.92
CA PHE A 267 -0.03 22.57 8.13
C PHE A 267 -0.65 21.74 7.00
N THR A 268 -0.20 20.52 6.86
CA THR A 268 -0.62 19.61 5.79
C THR A 268 -1.30 18.38 6.35
N VAL A 269 -2.39 17.97 5.69
CA VAL A 269 -3.13 16.73 6.01
C VAL A 269 -3.17 15.83 4.78
N LEU A 270 -2.72 14.59 4.95
CA LEU A 270 -2.84 13.52 3.97
C LEU A 270 -3.95 12.56 4.36
N THR A 271 -4.71 12.04 3.40
CA THR A 271 -5.53 10.84 3.57
C THR A 271 -5.18 9.81 2.50
N TYR A 272 -5.07 8.54 2.90
CA TYR A 272 -4.71 7.47 1.98
C TYR A 272 -5.15 6.09 2.45
N ASN A 273 -5.99 5.42 1.66
CA ASN A 273 -6.27 3.99 1.79
C ASN A 273 -5.08 3.18 1.22
N LEU A 274 -4.44 2.36 2.06
CA LEU A 274 -3.20 1.67 1.71
C LEU A 274 -3.38 0.34 0.98
N LEU A 275 -4.63 -0.13 0.81
CA LEU A 275 -4.96 -1.47 0.35
C LEU A 275 -4.32 -2.55 1.26
N ALA A 276 -5.06 -3.01 2.27
CA ALA A 276 -4.55 -4.03 3.19
C ALA A 276 -4.14 -5.29 2.43
N ASP A 277 -3.09 -5.97 2.90
CA ASP A 277 -2.59 -7.16 2.22
C ASP A 277 -3.61 -8.30 2.16
N LEU A 278 -4.44 -8.40 3.19
CA LEU A 278 -5.55 -9.34 3.23
C LEU A 278 -6.60 -9.15 2.11
N TYR A 279 -6.64 -7.98 1.46
CA TYR A 279 -7.49 -7.68 0.30
C TYR A 279 -6.73 -7.69 -1.03
N ALA A 280 -5.41 -7.55 -1.01
CA ALA A 280 -4.55 -7.47 -2.20
C ALA A 280 -4.32 -8.85 -2.85
N LYS A 281 -5.39 -9.50 -3.30
CA LYS A 281 -5.34 -10.86 -3.88
C LYS A 281 -5.25 -10.81 -5.40
N GLN A 282 -4.51 -11.78 -5.96
CA GLN A 282 -4.49 -12.02 -7.39
C GLN A 282 -5.74 -12.81 -7.77
N ASP A 283 -6.77 -12.13 -8.28
CA ASP A 283 -7.95 -12.76 -8.86
C ASP A 283 -8.11 -12.38 -10.34
N CYS A 284 -9.16 -12.89 -11.00
CA CYS A 284 -9.39 -12.64 -12.42
C CYS A 284 -9.68 -11.17 -12.76
N SER A 285 -10.02 -10.34 -11.78
CA SER A 285 -10.19 -8.88 -11.92
C SER A 285 -8.89 -8.10 -11.76
N ASN A 286 -7.87 -8.68 -11.12
CA ASN A 286 -6.61 -8.01 -10.83
C ASN A 286 -5.54 -8.29 -11.88
N THR A 287 -5.31 -7.32 -12.77
CA THR A 287 -4.27 -7.38 -13.81
C THR A 287 -2.91 -6.86 -13.33
N CYS A 288 -2.78 -6.49 -12.07
CA CYS A 288 -1.51 -6.09 -11.46
C CYS A 288 -0.52 -7.27 -11.51
N PRO A 289 0.74 -7.06 -11.93
CA PRO A 289 1.76 -8.10 -11.85
C PRO A 289 1.96 -8.59 -10.41
N ALA A 290 2.09 -9.90 -10.21
CA ALA A 290 2.14 -10.50 -8.87
C ALA A 290 3.28 -9.94 -7.99
N TRP A 291 4.44 -9.65 -8.59
CA TRP A 291 5.57 -9.02 -7.89
C TRP A 291 5.25 -7.62 -7.35
N SER A 292 4.38 -6.86 -8.04
CA SER A 292 3.98 -5.51 -7.68
C SER A 292 2.84 -5.52 -6.66
N LEU A 293 2.02 -6.58 -6.66
CA LEU A 293 0.99 -6.79 -5.66
C LEU A 293 1.57 -7.30 -4.32
N ASN A 294 2.72 -7.96 -4.37
CA ASN A 294 3.41 -8.50 -3.20
C ASN A 294 3.61 -7.45 -2.10
N TRP A 295 3.23 -7.79 -0.86
CA TRP A 295 3.29 -6.87 0.26
C TRP A 295 4.66 -6.26 0.53
N HIS A 296 5.74 -7.05 0.42
CA HIS A 296 7.09 -6.57 0.72
C HIS A 296 7.53 -5.47 -0.23
N TYR A 297 7.06 -5.52 -1.48
CA TYR A 297 7.20 -4.43 -2.43
C TYR A 297 6.28 -3.26 -2.09
N ARG A 298 4.96 -3.51 -1.99
CA ARG A 298 3.96 -2.44 -1.77
C ARG A 298 4.28 -1.61 -0.53
N LYS A 299 4.55 -2.24 0.61
CA LYS A 299 4.82 -1.54 1.88
C LYS A 299 6.03 -0.61 1.78
N ARG A 300 7.07 -0.99 1.04
CA ARG A 300 8.26 -0.15 0.81
C ARG A 300 7.97 0.99 -0.15
N ASN A 301 7.19 0.74 -1.19
CA ASN A 301 6.81 1.76 -2.16
C ASN A 301 5.87 2.81 -1.55
N LEU A 302 4.83 2.35 -0.83
CA LEU A 302 3.92 3.16 -0.03
C LEU A 302 4.68 3.99 1.02
N LEU A 303 5.65 3.41 1.73
CA LEU A 303 6.48 4.16 2.68
C LEU A 303 7.28 5.27 1.99
N ARG A 304 7.92 4.99 0.83
CA ARG A 304 8.63 6.03 0.05
C ARG A 304 7.68 7.15 -0.37
N GLU A 305 6.47 6.82 -0.80
CA GLU A 305 5.46 7.80 -1.16
C GLU A 305 5.05 8.68 0.03
N LEU A 306 4.69 8.07 1.17
CA LEU A 306 4.31 8.79 2.39
C LEU A 306 5.43 9.72 2.90
N LEU A 307 6.68 9.25 2.90
CA LEU A 307 7.85 10.03 3.32
C LEU A 307 8.19 11.18 2.36
N THR A 308 7.89 11.01 1.06
CA THR A 308 8.11 12.06 0.05
C THR A 308 7.19 13.24 0.27
N TYR A 309 5.93 13.00 0.63
CA TYR A 309 4.94 14.06 0.85
C TYR A 309 5.19 14.89 2.12
N LYS A 310 5.88 14.32 3.12
CA LYS A 310 6.22 15.00 4.39
C LYS A 310 5.02 15.66 5.08
N ALA A 311 3.83 15.09 4.93
CA ALA A 311 2.59 15.61 5.50
C ALA A 311 2.70 15.75 7.03
N ASP A 312 2.11 16.76 7.64
CA ASP A 312 2.22 16.95 9.09
C ASP A 312 1.28 16.02 9.85
N ILE A 313 0.15 15.68 9.25
CA ILE A 313 -0.85 14.73 9.74
C ILE A 313 -1.20 13.77 8.60
N MET A 314 -1.25 12.47 8.85
CA MET A 314 -1.62 11.43 7.88
C MET A 314 -2.76 10.58 8.44
N CYS A 315 -3.88 10.54 7.74
CA CYS A 315 -5.03 9.68 7.99
C CYS A 315 -4.96 8.47 7.05
N LEU A 316 -4.57 7.30 7.57
CA LEU A 316 -4.39 6.09 6.78
C LEU A 316 -5.52 5.10 7.05
N GLN A 317 -6.09 4.54 5.99
CA GLN A 317 -7.09 3.46 6.04
C GLN A 317 -6.47 2.14 5.58
N GLU A 318 -7.12 1.03 5.92
CA GLU A 318 -6.66 -0.33 5.60
C GLU A 318 -5.25 -0.65 6.11
N VAL A 319 -4.90 -0.11 7.28
CA VAL A 319 -3.65 -0.45 7.95
C VAL A 319 -3.83 -1.79 8.65
N GLN A 320 -3.31 -2.86 8.02
CA GLN A 320 -3.34 -4.21 8.58
C GLN A 320 -2.56 -4.29 9.91
N SER A 321 -3.16 -4.93 10.90
CA SER A 321 -2.71 -4.87 12.30
C SER A 321 -1.36 -5.51 12.58
N ASP A 322 -1.02 -6.60 11.89
CA ASP A 322 0.30 -7.25 11.99
C ASP A 322 1.39 -6.54 11.18
N HIS A 323 1.02 -5.53 10.40
CA HIS A 323 1.95 -4.64 9.71
C HIS A 323 2.13 -3.28 10.41
N LEU A 324 1.38 -3.02 11.48
CA LEU A 324 1.44 -1.75 12.20
C LEU A 324 2.84 -1.45 12.74
N GLU A 325 3.57 -2.46 13.23
CA GLU A 325 4.91 -2.28 13.78
C GLU A 325 5.90 -1.74 12.73
N PHE A 326 5.80 -2.18 11.48
CA PHE A 326 6.58 -1.65 10.37
C PHE A 326 6.30 -0.15 10.18
N TRP A 327 5.03 0.23 10.07
CA TRP A 327 4.63 1.63 9.89
C TRP A 327 5.05 2.50 11.07
N ALA A 328 4.78 2.04 12.30
CA ALA A 328 5.13 2.72 13.53
C ALA A 328 6.64 2.96 13.63
N THR A 329 7.45 1.95 13.31
CA THR A 329 8.91 2.02 13.37
C THR A 329 9.47 2.97 12.32
N GLU A 330 9.08 2.81 11.05
CA GLU A 330 9.65 3.62 9.96
C GLU A 330 9.20 5.07 10.01
N LEU A 331 7.92 5.35 10.32
CA LEU A 331 7.43 6.73 10.47
C LEU A 331 7.92 7.37 11.78
N ALA A 332 8.20 6.59 12.83
CA ALA A 332 8.86 7.13 14.03
C ALA A 332 10.26 7.68 13.72
N LYS A 333 11.04 7.00 12.86
CA LYS A 333 12.35 7.51 12.39
C LYS A 333 12.22 8.85 11.67
N ALA A 334 11.09 9.09 11.00
CA ALA A 334 10.75 10.34 10.34
C ALA A 334 10.06 11.37 11.27
N GLY A 335 10.02 11.15 12.58
CA GLY A 335 9.52 12.11 13.56
C GLY A 335 8.01 12.04 13.84
N TYR A 336 7.31 10.98 13.43
CA TYR A 336 5.87 10.84 13.65
C TYR A 336 5.53 10.10 14.95
N HIS A 337 4.49 10.55 15.64
CA HIS A 337 3.70 9.73 16.57
C HIS A 337 2.47 9.19 15.85
N HIS A 338 1.86 8.15 16.41
CA HIS A 338 0.69 7.52 15.82
C HIS A 338 -0.34 7.14 16.86
N ILE A 339 -1.59 7.10 16.42
CA ILE A 339 -2.69 6.40 17.07
C ILE A 339 -3.31 5.43 16.07
N TYR A 340 -3.87 4.34 16.57
CA TYR A 340 -4.44 3.29 15.73
C TYR A 340 -5.73 2.75 16.34
N LYS A 341 -6.67 2.34 15.48
CA LYS A 341 -7.89 1.61 15.84
C LYS A 341 -8.15 0.54 14.80
N LYS A 342 -8.11 -0.72 15.23
CA LYS A 342 -8.56 -1.88 14.45
C LYS A 342 -10.06 -1.80 14.20
N LYS A 343 -10.51 -2.39 13.08
CA LYS A 343 -11.90 -2.85 12.92
C LYS A 343 -12.25 -3.91 13.98
N THR A 344 -13.48 -4.41 13.97
CA THR A 344 -13.94 -5.38 14.98
C THR A 344 -14.06 -6.83 14.51
N ALA A 345 -13.95 -7.11 13.21
CA ALA A 345 -14.05 -8.47 12.67
C ALA A 345 -12.73 -8.91 12.02
N GLU A 346 -12.26 -10.10 12.37
CA GLU A 346 -11.06 -10.70 11.80
C GLU A 346 -11.39 -11.50 10.54
N LEU A 347 -10.48 -11.47 9.56
CA LEU A 347 -10.55 -12.25 8.34
C LEU A 347 -9.45 -13.32 8.38
N TYR A 348 -9.81 -14.56 8.05
CA TYR A 348 -8.85 -15.65 7.95
C TYR A 348 -8.25 -15.68 6.54
N THR A 349 -6.94 -15.42 6.44
CA THR A 349 -6.18 -15.48 5.19
C THR A 349 -4.80 -16.07 5.46
N ASP A 350 -4.29 -16.89 4.54
CA ASP A 350 -2.93 -17.45 4.60
C ASP A 350 -2.59 -18.12 5.95
N ASN A 351 -3.53 -18.94 6.43
CA ASN A 351 -3.48 -19.64 7.71
C ASN A 351 -3.34 -18.75 8.95
N LYS A 352 -3.75 -17.49 8.85
CA LYS A 352 -3.71 -16.52 9.95
C LYS A 352 -4.96 -15.66 9.98
N TYR A 353 -5.35 -15.24 11.18
CA TYR A 353 -6.35 -14.18 11.34
C TYR A 353 -5.67 -12.81 11.22
N ALA A 354 -6.15 -12.01 10.27
CA ALA A 354 -5.71 -10.66 10.03
C ALA A 354 -6.90 -9.70 10.12
N ILE A 355 -6.62 -8.48 10.54
CA ILE A 355 -7.61 -7.41 10.67
C ILE A 355 -6.94 -6.09 10.34
N ASP A 356 -7.62 -5.24 9.59
CA ASP A 356 -7.18 -3.89 9.27
C ASP A 356 -7.82 -2.84 10.19
N GLY A 357 -7.48 -1.57 9.95
CA GLY A 357 -7.95 -0.46 10.76
C GLY A 357 -7.53 0.89 10.22
N CYS A 358 -7.86 1.92 10.99
CA CYS A 358 -7.48 3.29 10.72
C CYS A 358 -6.30 3.71 11.61
N ALA A 359 -5.28 4.33 11.02
CA ALA A 359 -4.16 4.92 11.74
C ALA A 359 -4.08 6.43 11.47
N THR A 360 -3.78 7.22 12.49
CA THR A 360 -3.47 8.64 12.31
C THR A 360 -2.06 8.91 12.82
N PHE A 361 -1.17 9.33 11.91
CA PHE A 361 0.19 9.74 12.22
C PHE A 361 0.28 11.27 12.24
N TYR A 362 1.10 11.83 13.12
CA TYR A 362 1.33 13.28 13.20
C TYR A 362 2.76 13.60 13.64
N LYS A 363 3.35 14.68 13.12
CA LYS A 363 4.73 15.08 13.47
C LYS A 363 4.81 15.54 14.93
N ARG A 364 5.70 14.91 15.70
CA ARG A 364 5.88 15.16 17.14
C ARG A 364 6.33 16.58 17.44
N GLU A 365 7.12 17.16 16.55
CA GLU A 365 7.63 18.54 16.66
C GLU A 365 6.56 19.60 16.41
N ARG A 366 5.42 19.21 15.81
CA ARG A 366 4.35 20.13 15.39
C ARG A 366 3.04 19.92 16.13
N PHE A 367 2.78 18.72 16.63
CA PHE A 367 1.52 18.35 17.25
C PHE A 367 1.72 17.41 18.44
N SER A 368 1.00 17.64 19.53
CA SER A 368 0.78 16.65 20.59
C SER A 368 -0.66 16.17 20.60
N LEU A 369 -0.87 14.92 21.00
CA LEU A 369 -2.20 14.39 21.23
C LEU A 369 -2.74 14.88 22.58
N VAL A 370 -3.86 15.59 22.53
CA VAL A 370 -4.62 15.99 23.73
C VAL A 370 -5.64 14.92 24.08
N LYS A 371 -6.38 14.43 23.09
CA LYS A 371 -7.43 13.43 23.33
C LYS A 371 -7.69 12.56 22.11
N LYS A 372 -8.00 11.30 22.37
CA LYS A 372 -8.39 10.30 21.36
C LYS A 372 -9.83 9.86 21.62
N TYR A 373 -10.63 9.76 20.57
CA TYR A 373 -11.93 9.10 20.60
C TYR A 373 -11.97 8.01 19.54
N GLU A 374 -12.52 6.86 19.91
CA GLU A 374 -12.70 5.72 19.02
C GLU A 374 -14.19 5.49 18.83
N VAL A 375 -14.64 5.46 17.58
CA VAL A 375 -16.02 5.15 17.22
C VAL A 375 -16.05 3.75 16.65
N GLU A 376 -16.76 2.86 17.34
CA GLU A 376 -17.13 1.54 16.81
C GLU A 376 -18.58 1.60 16.37
N PHE A 377 -18.83 1.57 15.07
CA PHE A 377 -20.18 1.67 14.53
C PHE A 377 -21.05 0.50 15.01
N ASN A 378 -20.48 -0.68 15.24
CA ASN A 378 -21.20 -1.80 15.85
C ASN A 378 -21.79 -1.48 17.23
N LYS A 379 -21.06 -0.75 18.10
CA LYS A 379 -21.59 -0.33 19.42
C LYS A 379 -22.74 0.66 19.27
N ALA A 380 -22.62 1.60 18.33
CA ALA A 380 -23.70 2.54 18.02
C ALA A 380 -24.93 1.84 17.42
N ALA A 381 -24.72 0.79 16.60
CA ALA A 381 -25.80 0.02 15.98
C ALA A 381 -26.58 -0.78 17.04
N LEU A 382 -25.87 -1.38 18.01
CA LEU A 382 -26.50 -2.03 19.16
C LEU A 382 -27.37 -1.05 19.97
N SER A 383 -26.86 0.15 20.24
CA SER A 383 -27.61 1.18 20.96
C SER A 383 -28.85 1.66 20.18
N LEU A 384 -28.75 1.84 18.87
CA LEU A 384 -29.92 2.15 18.03
C LEU A 384 -30.92 0.99 18.02
N ALA A 385 -30.43 -0.25 17.98
CA ALA A 385 -31.29 -1.42 17.95
C ALA A 385 -32.11 -1.60 19.24
N GLU A 386 -31.64 -1.08 20.37
CA GLU A 386 -32.36 -1.05 21.64
C GLU A 386 -33.53 -0.08 21.66
N SER A 387 -33.57 0.94 20.79
CA SER A 387 -34.71 1.85 20.70
C SER A 387 -35.90 1.24 19.95
N PHE A 388 -35.71 0.15 19.18
CA PHE A 388 -36.81 -0.54 18.51
C PHE A 388 -37.60 -1.42 19.47
N GLN A 389 -38.92 -1.21 19.53
CA GLN A 389 -39.82 -2.03 20.34
C GLN A 389 -40.06 -3.43 19.74
N ASN A 390 -40.00 -3.56 18.42
CA ASN A 390 -40.28 -4.81 17.70
C ASN A 390 -38.99 -5.65 17.52
N GLN A 391 -38.99 -6.88 18.03
CA GLN A 391 -37.85 -7.81 17.93
C GLN A 391 -37.46 -8.16 16.47
N ASN A 392 -38.42 -8.23 15.56
CA ASN A 392 -38.13 -8.51 14.15
C ASN A 392 -37.42 -7.33 13.48
N GLN A 393 -37.86 -6.10 13.77
CA GLN A 393 -37.18 -4.88 13.31
C GLN A 393 -35.79 -4.78 13.92
N LYS A 394 -35.63 -5.07 15.21
CA LYS A 394 -34.34 -5.12 15.90
C LYS A 394 -33.37 -6.08 15.20
N LYS A 395 -33.80 -7.31 14.93
CA LYS A 395 -32.97 -8.32 14.24
C LYS A 395 -32.62 -7.89 12.81
N ALA A 396 -33.57 -7.33 12.06
CA ALA A 396 -33.34 -6.84 10.71
C ALA A 396 -32.33 -5.67 10.68
N ALA A 397 -32.50 -4.69 11.57
CA ALA A 397 -31.60 -3.55 11.70
C ALA A 397 -30.18 -4.00 12.07
N LEU A 398 -30.02 -4.90 13.06
CA LEU A 398 -28.72 -5.42 13.46
C LEU A 398 -28.02 -6.21 12.35
N SER A 399 -28.75 -7.08 11.65
CA SER A 399 -28.21 -7.83 10.50
C SER A 399 -27.65 -6.90 9.42
N ARG A 400 -28.29 -5.74 9.24
CA ARG A 400 -27.91 -4.75 8.24
C ARG A 400 -26.79 -3.82 8.71
N LEU A 401 -26.85 -3.31 9.94
CA LEU A 401 -25.97 -2.27 10.49
C LEU A 401 -24.69 -2.78 11.14
N LEU A 402 -24.63 -4.05 11.58
CA LEU A 402 -23.42 -4.61 12.18
C LEU A 402 -22.36 -4.83 11.09
N LYS A 403 -21.65 -3.76 10.76
CA LYS A 403 -20.47 -3.70 9.90
C LYS A 403 -19.32 -3.18 10.75
N ASP A 404 -18.24 -3.94 10.77
CA ASP A 404 -17.03 -3.83 11.60
C ASP A 404 -16.19 -2.56 11.41
N ASN A 405 -16.71 -1.61 10.62
CA ASN A 405 -16.11 -0.30 10.37
C ASN A 405 -15.92 0.50 11.66
N VAL A 406 -14.95 1.40 11.63
CA VAL A 406 -14.54 2.25 12.75
C VAL A 406 -14.19 3.66 12.28
N ALA A 407 -14.23 4.62 13.21
CA ALA A 407 -13.62 5.92 13.03
C ALA A 407 -12.69 6.25 14.22
N LEU A 408 -11.66 7.03 13.92
CA LEU A 408 -10.60 7.44 14.83
C LEU A 408 -10.51 8.96 14.85
N ILE A 409 -10.76 9.57 16.00
CA ILE A 409 -10.78 11.02 16.15
C ILE A 409 -9.66 11.43 17.10
N ALA A 410 -8.77 12.32 16.65
CA ALA A 410 -7.71 12.91 17.43
C ALA A 410 -7.97 14.40 17.64
N VAL A 411 -7.92 14.85 18.88
CA VAL A 411 -7.76 16.28 19.20
C VAL A 411 -6.28 16.50 19.44
N LEU A 412 -5.66 17.29 18.57
CA LEU A 412 -4.24 17.62 18.60
C LEU A 412 -4.05 19.08 19.02
N GLU A 413 -2.99 19.34 19.79
CA GLU A 413 -2.51 20.68 20.11
C GLU A 413 -1.34 21.01 19.19
N ALA A 414 -1.45 22.10 18.44
CA ALA A 414 -0.39 22.59 17.57
C ALA A 414 0.70 23.26 18.41
N MET A 415 1.93 22.80 18.22
CA MET A 415 3.12 23.35 18.85
C MET A 415 3.62 24.53 18.01
N GLU A 416 3.35 25.75 18.46
CA GLU A 416 3.94 26.94 17.82
C GLU A 416 5.23 27.35 18.53
N HIS A 417 6.30 27.49 17.75
CA HIS A 417 7.52 28.16 18.19
C HIS A 417 7.42 29.66 17.87
N GLY A 418 6.59 30.38 18.61
CA GLY A 418 6.38 31.83 18.48
C GLY A 418 6.87 32.63 19.71
N PRO A 419 6.76 33.98 19.69
CA PRO A 419 7.01 34.81 20.86
C PRO A 419 6.14 34.37 22.05
N PRO A 420 6.61 34.53 23.31
CA PRO A 420 5.93 34.03 24.51
C PRO A 420 4.47 34.49 24.68
N GLU A 421 4.05 35.61 24.08
CA GLU A 421 2.67 36.08 24.07
C GLU A 421 1.72 35.24 23.17
N ALA A 422 2.23 34.65 22.09
CA ALA A 422 1.46 33.74 21.22
C ALA A 422 1.35 32.33 21.82
N ALA A 423 2.33 31.92 22.63
CA ALA A 423 2.35 30.63 23.33
C ALA A 423 1.27 30.51 24.44
N ALA A 424 0.57 31.60 24.78
CA ALA A 424 -0.44 31.61 25.83
C ALA A 424 -1.79 30.99 25.41
N ARG A 425 -2.07 30.88 24.10
CA ARG A 425 -3.32 30.32 23.58
C ARG A 425 -3.07 28.97 22.92
N ARG A 426 -3.70 27.92 23.47
CA ARG A 426 -3.61 26.57 22.88
C ARG A 426 -4.35 26.53 21.55
N THR A 427 -3.62 26.31 20.46
CA THR A 427 -4.20 26.08 19.14
C THR A 427 -4.54 24.60 19.01
N LEU A 428 -5.83 24.27 18.96
CA LEU A 428 -6.31 22.89 18.83
C LEU A 428 -6.79 22.61 17.41
N ILE A 429 -6.71 21.35 17.01
CA ILE A 429 -7.35 20.84 15.80
C ILE A 429 -7.92 19.44 16.05
N CYS A 430 -9.15 19.21 15.59
CA CYS A 430 -9.81 17.91 15.63
C CYS A 430 -9.65 17.23 14.27
N VAL A 431 -9.06 16.05 14.23
CA VAL A 431 -8.85 15.28 13.00
C VAL A 431 -9.57 13.94 13.12
N ALA A 432 -10.57 13.71 12.28
CA ALA A 432 -11.26 12.44 12.13
C ALA A 432 -10.70 11.66 10.93
N ASN A 433 -10.42 10.38 11.14
CA ASN A 433 -10.06 9.39 10.14
C ASN A 433 -11.09 8.25 10.17
N THR A 434 -11.66 7.86 9.04
CA THR A 434 -12.64 6.77 8.97
C THR A 434 -12.49 5.93 7.71
N HIS A 435 -12.99 4.70 7.78
CA HIS A 435 -13.22 3.85 6.61
C HIS A 435 -14.66 3.31 6.68
N ILE A 436 -15.55 3.93 5.91
CA ILE A 436 -16.99 3.61 5.84
C ILE A 436 -17.23 2.34 5.04
N HIS A 437 -18.34 1.65 5.30
CA HIS A 437 -18.67 0.39 4.67
C HIS A 437 -18.61 0.42 3.13
N ALA A 438 -17.99 -0.59 2.52
CA ALA A 438 -17.71 -0.59 1.08
C ALA A 438 -18.90 -0.97 0.19
N ASN A 439 -19.78 -1.89 0.64
CA ASN A 439 -20.81 -2.48 -0.23
C ASN A 439 -21.70 -1.41 -0.90
N PRO A 440 -21.71 -1.32 -2.24
CA PRO A 440 -22.44 -0.28 -2.98
C PRO A 440 -23.96 -0.34 -2.82
N GLU A 441 -24.52 -1.50 -2.44
CA GLU A 441 -25.96 -1.69 -2.23
C GLU A 441 -26.45 -1.23 -0.85
N LEU A 442 -25.52 -0.94 0.07
CA LEU A 442 -25.82 -0.61 1.46
C LEU A 442 -25.65 0.89 1.74
N ASN A 443 -26.20 1.74 0.86
CA ASN A 443 -26.11 3.20 0.98
C ASN A 443 -26.73 3.75 2.27
N ASP A 444 -27.76 3.08 2.81
CA ASP A 444 -28.35 3.41 4.11
C ASP A 444 -27.38 3.15 5.27
N VAL A 445 -26.60 2.06 5.21
CA VAL A 445 -25.56 1.78 6.20
C VAL A 445 -24.45 2.83 6.13
N LYS A 446 -24.00 3.19 4.92
CA LYS A 446 -23.00 4.25 4.72
C LYS A 446 -23.48 5.58 5.27
N LEU A 447 -24.69 5.99 4.90
CA LEU A 447 -25.31 7.22 5.40
C LEU A 447 -25.45 7.21 6.93
N TRP A 448 -25.87 6.09 7.51
CA TRP A 448 -25.99 5.94 8.96
C TRP A 448 -24.63 6.07 9.68
N GLN A 449 -23.58 5.43 9.17
CA GLN A 449 -22.22 5.52 9.74
C GLN A 449 -21.70 6.96 9.67
N VAL A 450 -21.86 7.62 8.52
CA VAL A 450 -21.49 9.03 8.34
C VAL A 450 -22.27 9.94 9.28
N HIS A 451 -23.58 9.76 9.40
CA HIS A 451 -24.41 10.51 10.35
C HIS A 451 -23.96 10.31 11.80
N THR A 452 -23.65 9.07 12.19
CA THR A 452 -23.15 8.74 13.54
C THR A 452 -21.82 9.41 13.84
N LEU A 453 -20.88 9.42 12.88
CA LEU A 453 -19.61 10.12 12.99
C LEU A 453 -19.81 11.63 13.17
N LEU A 454 -20.64 12.25 12.33
CA LEU A 454 -20.89 13.70 12.37
C LEU A 454 -21.58 14.12 13.68
N LYS A 455 -22.50 13.31 14.21
CA LYS A 455 -23.10 13.54 15.55
C LYS A 455 -22.05 13.48 16.67
N GLY A 456 -21.07 12.58 16.56
CA GLY A 456 -19.93 12.54 17.46
C GLY A 456 -19.10 13.81 17.40
N LEU A 457 -18.80 14.28 16.19
CA LEU A 457 -18.04 15.51 15.96
C LEU A 457 -18.78 16.77 16.41
N GLU A 458 -20.09 16.87 16.20
CA GLU A 458 -20.90 17.97 16.71
C GLU A 458 -20.84 18.09 18.24
N LYS A 459 -20.81 16.97 18.97
CA LYS A 459 -20.64 16.98 20.43
C LYS A 459 -19.28 17.54 20.84
N ILE A 460 -18.23 17.23 20.07
CA ILE A 460 -16.89 17.77 20.30
C ILE A 460 -16.88 19.27 19.99
N ALA A 461 -17.46 19.69 18.86
CA ALA A 461 -17.57 21.10 18.44
C ALA A 461 -18.36 21.94 19.45
N ALA A 462 -19.41 21.37 20.05
CA ALA A 462 -20.21 22.04 21.08
C ALA A 462 -19.44 22.21 22.40
N SER A 463 -18.46 21.34 22.68
CA SER A 463 -17.65 21.42 23.90
C SER A 463 -16.51 22.43 23.79
N ALA A 464 -16.02 22.70 22.59
CA ALA A 464 -14.97 23.65 22.30
C ALA A 464 -15.00 24.04 20.82
N ASP A 465 -14.80 25.33 20.53
CA ASP A 465 -14.71 25.87 19.17
C ASP A 465 -13.36 25.46 18.54
N ILE A 466 -13.27 24.20 18.10
CA ILE A 466 -12.05 23.57 17.57
C ILE A 466 -12.20 23.38 16.06
N PRO A 467 -11.27 23.91 15.24
CA PRO A 467 -11.17 23.60 13.82
C PRO A 467 -11.16 22.10 13.55
N MET A 468 -11.93 21.63 12.55
CA MET A 468 -12.05 20.20 12.26
C MET A 468 -11.60 19.85 10.85
N ILE A 469 -10.94 18.70 10.76
CA ILE A 469 -10.63 17.97 9.54
C ILE A 469 -11.34 16.62 9.62
N VAL A 470 -12.09 16.26 8.59
CA VAL A 470 -12.77 14.98 8.47
C VAL A 470 -12.29 14.33 7.19
N ALA A 471 -11.42 13.33 7.34
CA ALA A 471 -10.74 12.68 6.23
C ALA A 471 -10.95 11.17 6.25
N GLY A 472 -10.85 10.54 5.09
CA GLY A 472 -10.87 9.09 4.99
C GLY A 472 -11.52 8.58 3.72
N ASP A 473 -11.69 7.26 3.68
CA ASP A 473 -12.43 6.55 2.65
C ASP A 473 -13.90 6.43 3.08
N PHE A 474 -14.76 7.14 2.36
CA PHE A 474 -16.19 7.17 2.63
C PHE A 474 -16.97 6.15 1.81
N ASN A 475 -16.32 5.46 0.86
CA ASN A 475 -16.97 4.54 -0.06
C ASN A 475 -18.26 5.10 -0.69
N SER A 476 -18.31 6.43 -0.87
CA SER A 476 -19.51 7.17 -1.23
C SER A 476 -19.17 8.15 -2.34
N VAL A 477 -19.80 7.99 -3.50
CA VAL A 477 -19.56 8.83 -4.67
C VAL A 477 -20.14 10.24 -4.50
N PRO A 478 -19.63 11.25 -5.22
CA PRO A 478 -20.20 12.59 -5.17
C PRO A 478 -21.68 12.59 -5.54
N GLY A 479 -22.48 13.30 -4.76
CA GLY A 479 -23.94 13.37 -4.93
C GLY A 479 -24.74 12.26 -4.22
N SER A 480 -24.10 11.18 -3.76
CA SER A 480 -24.77 10.17 -2.92
C SER A 480 -25.33 10.78 -1.61
N PRO A 481 -26.31 10.14 -0.95
CA PRO A 481 -26.89 10.67 0.29
C PRO A 481 -25.86 10.91 1.41
N ALA A 482 -24.90 9.98 1.58
CA ALA A 482 -23.81 10.14 2.55
C ALA A 482 -22.88 11.32 2.21
N HIS A 483 -22.51 11.47 0.93
CA HIS A 483 -21.72 12.61 0.45
C HIS A 483 -22.48 13.93 0.61
N SER A 484 -23.77 13.97 0.30
CA SER A 484 -24.63 15.15 0.47
C SER A 484 -24.75 15.54 1.94
N LEU A 485 -24.83 14.58 2.85
CA LEU A 485 -24.79 14.88 4.28
C LEU A 485 -23.48 15.60 4.65
N LEU A 486 -22.32 15.06 4.22
CA LEU A 486 -21.00 15.63 4.50
C LEU A 486 -20.81 17.05 3.94
N THR A 487 -21.25 17.29 2.72
CA THR A 487 -20.94 18.53 1.96
C THR A 487 -22.03 19.60 2.05
N ARG A 488 -23.30 19.20 2.26
CA ARG A 488 -24.45 20.11 2.31
C ARG A 488 -25.05 20.24 3.72
N GLY A 489 -24.58 19.44 4.68
CA GLY A 489 -25.06 19.42 6.06
C GLY A 489 -26.44 18.78 6.24
N ARG A 490 -27.07 18.26 5.18
CA ARG A 490 -28.40 17.64 5.19
C ARG A 490 -28.60 16.73 3.98
N VAL A 491 -29.54 15.80 4.10
CA VAL A 491 -30.00 14.92 3.02
C VAL A 491 -31.45 15.24 2.68
N ASP A 492 -31.83 15.14 1.40
CA ASP A 492 -33.22 15.23 0.99
C ASP A 492 -34.01 14.01 1.48
N PRO A 493 -35.16 14.18 2.15
CA PRO A 493 -35.99 13.06 2.58
C PRO A 493 -36.37 12.08 1.46
N HIS A 494 -36.51 12.56 0.22
CA HIS A 494 -36.81 11.69 -0.93
C HIS A 494 -35.67 10.72 -1.25
N ASP A 495 -34.43 11.21 -1.17
CA ASP A 495 -33.23 10.39 -1.40
C ASP A 495 -33.07 9.32 -0.31
N VAL A 496 -33.51 9.61 0.92
CA VAL A 496 -33.49 8.67 2.05
C VAL A 496 -34.52 7.56 1.86
N ASP A 497 -35.75 7.91 1.48
CA ASP A 497 -36.83 6.94 1.26
C ASP A 497 -36.47 5.92 0.15
N ALA A 498 -35.65 6.31 -0.82
CA ALA A 498 -35.17 5.43 -1.89
C ALA A 498 -34.14 4.38 -1.43
N ILE A 499 -33.41 4.63 -0.34
CA ILE A 499 -32.30 3.78 0.12
C ILE A 499 -32.53 3.08 1.46
N ASP A 500 -33.56 3.47 2.23
CA ASP A 500 -33.86 2.96 3.59
C ASP A 500 -35.02 1.96 3.62
N PRO A 501 -34.84 0.71 3.19
CA PRO A 501 -35.91 -0.28 3.13
C PRO A 501 -36.46 -0.65 4.52
N LEU A 502 -35.67 -0.45 5.58
CA LEU A 502 -36.02 -0.79 6.95
C LEU A 502 -36.57 0.40 7.76
N ARG A 503 -36.57 1.61 7.17
CA ARG A 503 -37.09 2.85 7.76
C ARG A 503 -36.42 3.31 9.06
N PHE A 504 -35.20 2.86 9.34
CA PHE A 504 -34.48 3.27 10.56
C PHE A 504 -33.79 4.64 10.45
N LEU A 505 -33.59 5.14 9.22
CA LEU A 505 -33.03 6.46 8.96
C LEU A 505 -34.09 7.55 9.02
N LYS A 506 -35.33 7.24 8.66
CA LYS A 506 -36.44 8.21 8.59
C LYS A 506 -36.75 8.87 9.93
N GLU A 507 -36.55 8.14 11.03
CA GLU A 507 -36.75 8.64 12.39
C GLU A 507 -35.57 9.50 12.88
N GLN A 508 -34.46 9.52 12.12
CA GLN A 508 -33.26 10.27 12.47
C GLN A 508 -33.28 11.66 11.84
N LYS A 509 -32.80 12.65 12.59
CA LYS A 509 -32.52 13.99 12.05
C LYS A 509 -31.21 13.96 11.25
N LEU A 510 -31.29 13.57 9.98
CA LEU A 510 -30.16 13.47 9.04
C LEU A 510 -29.62 14.85 8.58
N SER A 511 -29.12 15.62 9.56
CA SER A 511 -28.47 16.90 9.35
C SER A 511 -27.46 17.20 10.45
N HIS A 512 -26.50 18.08 10.14
CA HIS A 512 -25.52 18.62 11.08
C HIS A 512 -25.25 20.11 10.83
N ALA A 513 -24.70 20.78 11.84
CA ALA A 513 -24.36 22.20 11.81
C ALA A 513 -22.88 22.48 11.52
N LEU A 514 -22.04 21.45 11.40
CA LEU A 514 -20.62 21.62 11.08
C LEU A 514 -20.46 22.29 9.69
N PRO A 515 -19.71 23.40 9.57
CA PRO A 515 -19.53 24.12 8.31
C PRO A 515 -18.46 23.46 7.43
N LEU A 516 -18.72 22.21 7.04
CA LEU A 516 -17.76 21.39 6.29
C LEU A 516 -17.71 21.80 4.81
N SER A 517 -16.51 21.73 4.22
CA SER A 517 -16.28 21.87 2.78
C SER A 517 -15.16 20.93 2.35
N SER A 518 -15.21 20.43 1.12
CA SER A 518 -14.16 19.56 0.56
C SER A 518 -12.99 20.39 0.07
N ALA A 519 -11.77 20.02 0.47
CA ALA A 519 -10.54 20.73 0.12
C ALA A 519 -10.31 20.78 -1.40
N TYR A 520 -10.59 19.68 -2.11
CA TYR A 520 -10.33 19.58 -3.55
C TYR A 520 -11.32 20.39 -4.39
N THR A 521 -12.54 20.67 -3.88
CA THR A 521 -13.49 21.57 -4.58
C THR A 521 -12.95 23.00 -4.72
N GLN A 522 -12.03 23.43 -3.86
CA GLN A 522 -11.42 24.76 -3.91
C GLN A 522 -10.51 24.95 -5.13
N VAL A 523 -10.04 23.85 -5.75
CA VAL A 523 -9.33 23.90 -7.03
C VAL A 523 -10.20 24.52 -8.12
N TRP A 524 -11.52 24.30 -8.08
CA TRP A 524 -12.46 24.85 -9.06
C TRP A 524 -12.53 26.38 -8.99
N GLU A 525 -12.64 26.90 -7.76
CA GLU A 525 -12.77 28.33 -7.46
C GLU A 525 -11.42 29.08 -7.54
N ALA A 526 -10.31 28.36 -7.42
CA ALA A 526 -8.97 28.92 -7.50
C ALA A 526 -8.78 29.70 -8.82
N SER A 527 -8.36 30.95 -8.68
CA SER A 527 -8.25 31.91 -9.77
C SER A 527 -6.79 32.27 -10.01
N ASN A 528 -6.20 31.66 -11.04
CA ASN A 528 -4.91 32.10 -11.58
C ASN A 528 -4.87 31.80 -13.08
N ALA A 529 -5.22 32.81 -13.89
CA ALA A 529 -5.37 32.69 -15.35
C ALA A 529 -4.09 32.27 -16.09
N HIS A 530 -2.92 32.37 -15.43
CA HIS A 530 -1.62 32.06 -16.02
C HIS A 530 -0.95 30.79 -15.45
N ASP A 531 -1.62 30.06 -14.54
CA ASP A 531 -1.08 28.81 -13.99
C ASP A 531 -1.57 27.60 -14.79
N ALA A 532 -0.74 27.11 -15.71
CA ALA A 532 -0.99 25.91 -16.51
C ALA A 532 -1.19 24.66 -15.64
N LYS A 533 -0.58 24.60 -14.45
CA LYS A 533 -0.73 23.48 -13.51
C LYS A 533 -2.13 23.48 -12.92
N LEU A 534 -2.62 24.63 -12.47
CA LEU A 534 -3.97 24.77 -11.94
C LEU A 534 -5.03 24.46 -13.01
N ALA A 535 -4.83 24.92 -14.25
CA ALA A 535 -5.73 24.62 -15.37
C ALA A 535 -5.80 23.11 -15.65
N LYS A 536 -4.66 22.40 -15.61
CA LYS A 536 -4.63 20.94 -15.72
C LYS A 536 -5.41 20.26 -14.60
N GLN A 537 -5.29 20.75 -13.37
CA GLN A 537 -6.01 20.20 -12.21
C GLN A 537 -7.52 20.40 -12.27
N LYS A 538 -8.01 21.52 -12.81
CA LYS A 538 -9.46 21.71 -13.05
C LYS A 538 -10.05 20.65 -13.98
N GLN A 539 -9.27 20.15 -14.94
CA GLN A 539 -9.67 19.04 -15.82
C GLN A 539 -9.64 17.65 -15.14
N ARG A 540 -9.20 17.58 -13.87
CA ARG A 540 -9.21 16.37 -13.05
C ARG A 540 -10.38 16.36 -12.06
N LEU A 541 -11.26 17.35 -12.14
CA LEU A 541 -12.49 17.43 -11.36
C LEU A 541 -13.71 17.20 -12.23
N GLU A 542 -14.75 16.62 -11.65
CA GLU A 542 -16.04 16.46 -12.28
C GLU A 542 -16.79 17.80 -12.29
N THR A 543 -17.46 18.15 -13.39
CA THR A 543 -18.03 19.51 -13.55
C THR A 543 -19.22 19.75 -12.61
N SER A 544 -20.01 18.71 -12.35
CA SER A 544 -21.23 18.79 -11.54
C SER A 544 -20.96 18.86 -10.04
N SER A 545 -20.07 18.01 -9.53
CA SER A 545 -19.73 17.93 -8.10
C SER A 545 -18.54 18.80 -7.71
N ARG A 546 -17.65 19.11 -8.66
CA ARG A 546 -16.33 19.76 -8.44
C ARG A 546 -15.37 18.94 -7.60
N GLU A 547 -15.71 17.69 -7.32
CA GLU A 547 -14.84 16.71 -6.67
C GLU A 547 -13.92 16.05 -7.71
N PRO A 548 -12.82 15.38 -7.29
CA PRO A 548 -11.98 14.61 -8.20
C PRO A 548 -12.78 13.66 -9.09
N VAL A 549 -12.35 13.47 -10.34
CA VAL A 549 -12.96 12.45 -11.23
C VAL A 549 -12.83 11.05 -10.63
N PHE A 550 -11.68 10.76 -10.02
CA PHE A 550 -11.47 9.53 -9.27
C PHE A 550 -10.43 9.72 -8.16
N THR A 551 -10.61 8.95 -7.10
CA THR A 551 -9.59 8.69 -6.07
C THR A 551 -9.32 7.18 -5.96
N HIS A 552 -10.25 6.36 -6.47
CA HIS A 552 -10.13 4.91 -6.61
C HIS A 552 -10.30 4.53 -8.08
N LEU A 553 -9.43 3.66 -8.62
CA LEU A 553 -9.47 3.22 -10.02
C LEU A 553 -9.19 1.71 -10.13
N CYS A 554 -10.26 0.94 -10.32
CA CYS A 554 -10.23 -0.46 -10.72
C CYS A 554 -10.65 -0.61 -12.20
N LYS A 555 -10.52 -1.83 -12.74
CA LYS A 555 -10.80 -2.14 -14.16
C LYS A 555 -12.20 -1.71 -14.62
N ASP A 556 -13.21 -2.00 -13.79
CA ASP A 556 -14.62 -1.78 -14.12
C ASP A 556 -15.28 -0.69 -13.26
N PHE A 557 -14.51 -0.02 -12.41
CA PHE A 557 -15.04 0.96 -11.47
C PHE A 557 -14.03 2.07 -11.18
N ARG A 558 -14.47 3.32 -11.35
CA ARG A 558 -13.70 4.52 -10.98
C ARG A 558 -14.62 5.52 -10.31
N ALA A 559 -14.18 6.09 -9.20
CA ALA A 559 -14.94 7.11 -8.48
C ALA A 559 -14.07 7.87 -7.50
N ALA A 560 -14.51 9.07 -7.11
CA ALA A 560 -14.05 9.71 -5.88
C ALA A 560 -14.75 9.07 -4.68
N LEU A 561 -13.97 8.43 -3.82
CA LEU A 561 -14.41 7.80 -2.58
C LEU A 561 -13.73 8.41 -1.35
N ASP A 562 -12.57 9.03 -1.55
CA ASP A 562 -11.72 9.61 -0.52
C ASP A 562 -11.89 11.12 -0.48
N TYR A 563 -12.00 11.67 0.73
CA TYR A 563 -12.24 13.11 0.91
C TYR A 563 -11.39 13.67 2.04
N ILE A 564 -11.04 14.97 1.93
CA ILE A 564 -10.53 15.79 3.02
C ILE A 564 -11.51 16.96 3.20
N LEU A 565 -12.38 16.84 4.20
CA LEU A 565 -13.32 17.89 4.55
C LEU A 565 -12.75 18.73 5.69
N TYR A 566 -13.05 20.02 5.70
CA TYR A 566 -12.57 20.96 6.70
C TYR A 566 -13.67 21.95 7.13
N THR A 567 -13.57 22.50 8.33
CA THR A 567 -14.42 23.60 8.78
C THR A 567 -14.02 24.92 8.11
N ASN A 568 -14.83 25.39 7.17
CA ASN A 568 -14.49 26.49 6.27
C ASN A 568 -14.50 27.89 6.90
N ASN A 569 -14.99 28.00 8.12
CA ASN A 569 -14.97 29.23 8.92
C ASN A 569 -13.66 29.41 9.70
N SER A 570 -12.87 28.34 9.88
CA SER A 570 -11.65 28.33 10.71
C SER A 570 -10.39 27.87 9.98
N LEU A 571 -10.53 27.19 8.83
CA LEU A 571 -9.43 26.74 8.00
C LEU A 571 -9.63 27.16 6.54
N SER A 572 -8.53 27.43 5.85
CA SER A 572 -8.51 27.72 4.42
C SER A 572 -7.44 26.88 3.73
N PRO A 573 -7.77 26.08 2.69
CA PRO A 573 -6.76 25.34 1.95
C PRO A 573 -5.97 26.28 1.05
N THR A 574 -4.65 26.21 1.14
CA THR A 574 -3.70 27.03 0.37
C THR A 574 -3.10 26.27 -0.81
N ALA A 575 -3.00 24.94 -0.70
CA ALA A 575 -2.51 24.07 -1.76
C ALA A 575 -3.13 22.67 -1.66
N VAL A 576 -3.14 21.95 -2.77
CA VAL A 576 -3.51 20.52 -2.83
C VAL A 576 -2.48 19.72 -3.61
N LEU A 577 -2.35 18.44 -3.32
CA LEU A 577 -1.51 17.54 -4.09
C LEU A 577 -2.17 17.24 -5.42
N GLU A 578 -1.38 17.32 -6.49
CA GLU A 578 -1.90 17.13 -7.83
C GLU A 578 -2.53 15.74 -8.05
N LEU A 579 -3.58 15.72 -8.84
CA LEU A 579 -4.27 14.53 -9.30
C LEU A 579 -3.70 14.11 -10.65
N PRO A 580 -3.34 12.82 -10.82
CA PRO A 580 -3.02 12.28 -12.13
C PRO A 580 -4.28 12.19 -12.99
N SER A 581 -4.11 12.17 -14.31
CA SER A 581 -5.16 11.74 -15.23
C SER A 581 -5.28 10.24 -15.25
N GLU A 582 -6.45 9.76 -15.64
CA GLU A 582 -6.66 8.33 -15.90
C GLU A 582 -5.66 7.80 -16.94
N VAL A 583 -5.39 8.56 -18.01
CA VAL A 583 -4.39 8.18 -19.03
C VAL A 583 -2.99 8.03 -18.44
N GLU A 584 -2.58 8.89 -17.52
CA GLU A 584 -1.28 8.80 -16.84
C GLU A 584 -1.21 7.56 -15.92
N VAL A 585 -2.31 7.21 -15.25
CA VAL A 585 -2.37 6.01 -14.40
C VAL A 585 -2.34 4.72 -15.24
N LEU A 586 -3.14 4.69 -16.32
CA LEU A 586 -3.30 3.51 -17.18
C LEU A 586 -2.09 3.22 -18.09
N GLN A 587 -1.09 4.12 -18.15
CA GLN A 587 0.20 3.82 -18.80
C GLN A 587 0.97 2.68 -18.10
N HIS A 588 0.59 2.32 -16.88
CA HIS A 588 1.31 1.38 -16.03
C HIS A 588 0.55 0.11 -15.68
N GLY A 589 -0.67 -0.06 -16.21
CA GLY A 589 -1.56 -1.21 -16.02
C GLY A 589 -2.99 -0.90 -16.47
N GLU A 590 -3.89 -1.88 -16.48
CA GLU A 590 -5.31 -1.64 -16.80
C GLU A 590 -6.09 -0.97 -15.64
N ALA A 591 -5.52 -0.95 -14.44
CA ALA A 591 -6.12 -0.44 -13.21
C ALA A 591 -5.04 -0.11 -12.16
N MET A 592 -5.45 0.31 -10.97
CA MET A 592 -4.62 0.31 -9.76
C MET A 592 -5.04 -0.86 -8.83
N PRO A 593 -4.13 -1.43 -8.01
CA PRO A 593 -2.69 -1.17 -8.00
C PRO A 593 -2.01 -1.64 -9.28
N ASN A 594 -0.83 -1.11 -9.56
CA ASN A 594 0.01 -1.51 -10.68
C ASN A 594 1.49 -1.30 -10.37
N SER A 595 2.35 -1.41 -11.39
CA SER A 595 3.81 -1.29 -11.22
C SER A 595 4.27 0.03 -10.58
N GLN A 596 3.50 1.12 -10.67
CA GLN A 596 3.80 2.41 -10.05
C GLN A 596 2.95 2.72 -8.81
N TYR A 597 1.67 2.39 -8.85
CA TYR A 597 0.71 2.69 -7.78
C TYR A 597 0.51 1.45 -6.89
N SER A 598 0.87 1.53 -5.61
CA SER A 598 0.84 0.38 -4.68
C SER A 598 -0.46 0.23 -3.88
N SER A 599 -1.45 1.06 -4.17
CA SER A 599 -2.83 0.97 -3.70
C SER A 599 -3.74 1.15 -4.92
N ASP A 600 -4.96 0.65 -4.83
CA ASP A 600 -6.09 0.95 -5.72
C ASP A 600 -6.67 2.37 -5.51
N HIS A 601 -6.25 3.04 -4.44
CA HIS A 601 -6.56 4.44 -4.15
C HIS A 601 -5.38 5.38 -4.45
N LEU A 602 -5.69 6.67 -4.59
CA LEU A 602 -4.74 7.77 -4.66
C LEU A 602 -4.64 8.46 -3.30
N ALA A 603 -3.43 8.77 -2.84
CA ALA A 603 -3.26 9.65 -1.71
C ALA A 603 -3.80 11.06 -2.06
N LEU A 604 -4.58 11.65 -1.16
CA LEU A 604 -4.97 13.04 -1.20
C LEU A 604 -4.20 13.81 -0.14
N LEU A 605 -3.81 15.04 -0.44
CA LEU A 605 -3.08 15.89 0.49
C LEU A 605 -3.45 17.35 0.26
N SER A 606 -3.67 18.09 1.34
CA SER A 606 -3.92 19.53 1.28
C SER A 606 -3.12 20.25 2.36
N GLU A 607 -2.57 21.41 1.99
CA GLU A 607 -2.04 22.41 2.92
C GLU A 607 -3.19 23.33 3.34
N PHE A 608 -3.32 23.55 4.64
CA PHE A 608 -4.29 24.45 5.26
C PHE A 608 -3.57 25.56 6.01
N GLN A 609 -4.25 26.69 6.11
CA GLN A 609 -3.92 27.81 6.99
C GLN A 609 -5.09 28.07 7.95
N TYR A 610 -4.81 28.30 9.23
CA TYR A 610 -5.81 28.79 10.17
C TYR A 610 -6.28 30.19 9.75
N THR A 611 -7.60 30.41 9.63
CA THR A 611 -8.17 31.71 9.25
C THR A 611 -8.30 32.66 10.43
N ARG A 612 -8.29 32.13 11.66
CA ARG A 612 -8.28 32.86 12.93
C ARG A 612 -7.39 32.10 13.91
N MET A 613 -6.37 32.78 14.46
CA MET A 613 -5.58 32.29 15.61
C MET A 613 -6.13 32.87 16.91
#